data_AF-A0A9X0CHL5-F1
#
_entry.id   AF-A0A9X0CHL5-F1
#
_cell.length_a   1.000
_cell.length_b   1.000
_cell.length_c   1.000
_cell.angle_alpha   90.00
_cell.angle_beta   90.00
_cell.angle_gamma   90.00
#
_symmetry.space_group_name_H-M   'P 1'
#
loop_
_entity.id
_entity.type
_entity.pdbx_description
1 polymer ?
#
loop_
_entity_poly.entity_id
_entity_poly.type
_entity_poly.pdbx_seq_one_letter_code
_entity_poly.pdbx_strand_id
1 'polypeptide(L)'
;MDSDNTSKAEVMKQWRENKKQASRESSKSHYEQKKTKISSMRKKKRSEGPVAESLPSNDEPTDVSFFKSRMAKKRALDKAKQSLPASPRRAEVLSALLDSPNTRKCLSNSTVLNTPKQQEEVKLARAVISDASAVLESTKQKRSDGARTTMRVGLSILCGSTIAQGGMRKGLAKALNINRRRIAMSVLQEKSVLCDRNALWASTKRRTRSDAIPDEHKQLAQDFWGSPGISRTTGNKKDVKRERVGPKQYVFHEKQVLEKTQTEVYEEFKEKYPEVRIGQRAFEKCKPFYVIEPRPQDRESCCCSAHVEIRMLFRSCMSYRRDVLKGKPEVERETYPVYEHLSELVEETMCNKVDASYHRLSCINRQCKECGVEDLKLMPEEQDTSRPRLK
;
A
#
# COMPACT_ATOMS: atom_id res chain seq x y z
N MET A 1 30.70 -28.50 -36.40
CA MET A 1 30.13 -27.14 -36.21
C MET A 1 29.96 -26.99 -34.71
N ASP A 2 31.03 -26.53 -34.07
CA ASP A 2 31.21 -26.64 -32.63
C ASP A 2 30.47 -25.50 -31.93
N SER A 3 29.48 -25.87 -31.14
CA SER A 3 28.67 -24.96 -30.34
C SER A 3 29.33 -24.69 -28.99
N ASP A 4 29.76 -23.45 -28.79
CA ASP A 4 30.34 -22.90 -27.56
C ASP A 4 29.49 -23.17 -26.32
N ASN A 5 30.01 -24.01 -25.43
CA ASN A 5 29.47 -24.24 -24.09
C ASN A 5 30.23 -23.37 -23.09
N THR A 6 30.04 -22.04 -23.15
CA THR A 6 30.67 -21.12 -22.20
C THR A 6 29.96 -21.18 -20.85
N SER A 7 30.74 -21.39 -19.79
CA SER A 7 30.24 -21.52 -18.42
C SER A 7 29.53 -20.22 -17.98
N LYS A 8 28.40 -20.33 -17.26
CA LYS A 8 27.71 -19.17 -16.64
C LYS A 8 28.65 -18.29 -15.82
N ALA A 9 29.75 -18.84 -15.30
CA ALA A 9 30.77 -18.10 -14.57
C ALA A 9 31.61 -17.17 -15.48
N GLU A 10 31.90 -17.59 -16.72
CA GLU A 10 32.63 -16.77 -17.71
C GLU A 10 31.78 -15.62 -18.21
N VAL A 11 30.49 -15.87 -18.48
CA VAL A 11 29.53 -14.82 -18.85
C VAL A 11 29.43 -13.74 -17.76
N MET A 12 29.39 -14.17 -16.49
CA MET A 12 29.39 -13.26 -15.34
C MET A 12 30.71 -12.48 -15.17
N LYS A 13 31.86 -13.10 -15.51
CA LYS A 13 33.17 -12.45 -15.46
C LYS A 13 33.29 -11.37 -16.54
N GLN A 14 32.92 -11.70 -17.78
CA GLN A 14 32.86 -10.75 -18.90
C GLN A 14 31.92 -9.58 -18.61
N TRP A 15 30.74 -9.84 -18.02
CA TRP A 15 29.81 -8.77 -17.64
C TRP A 15 30.41 -7.80 -16.61
N ARG A 16 31.15 -8.31 -15.62
CA ARG A 16 31.83 -7.47 -14.60
C ARG A 16 32.95 -6.62 -15.22
N GLU A 17 33.72 -7.20 -16.14
CA GLU A 17 34.78 -6.48 -16.86
C GLU A 17 34.22 -5.40 -17.78
N ASN A 18 33.19 -5.71 -18.56
CA ASN A 18 32.49 -4.75 -19.42
C ASN A 18 31.90 -3.59 -18.60
N LYS A 19 31.30 -3.88 -17.44
CA LYS A 19 30.78 -2.84 -16.53
C LYS A 19 31.89 -1.94 -15.97
N LYS A 20 33.06 -2.50 -15.70
CA LYS A 20 34.24 -1.76 -15.20
C LYS A 20 34.86 -0.90 -16.31
N GLN A 21 34.91 -1.40 -17.55
CA GLN A 21 35.34 -0.63 -18.72
C GLN A 21 34.38 0.52 -19.03
N ALA A 22 33.07 0.25 -19.09
CA ALA A 22 32.06 1.28 -19.33
C ALA A 22 32.09 2.41 -18.27
N SER A 23 32.33 2.07 -16.99
CA SER A 23 32.50 3.07 -15.92
C SER A 23 33.76 3.93 -16.11
N ARG A 24 34.87 3.32 -16.54
CA ARG A 24 36.13 4.03 -16.84
C ARG A 24 35.98 4.95 -18.05
N GLU A 25 35.31 4.48 -19.12
CA GLU A 25 35.03 5.28 -20.32
C GLU A 25 34.11 6.45 -20.03
N SER A 26 33.04 6.23 -19.26
CA SER A 26 32.12 7.29 -18.84
C SER A 26 32.84 8.35 -17.98
N SER A 27 33.74 7.93 -17.09
CA SER A 27 34.58 8.84 -16.29
C SER A 27 35.57 9.64 -17.14
N LYS A 28 36.20 9.01 -18.14
CA LYS A 28 37.10 9.67 -19.09
C LYS A 28 36.34 10.68 -19.97
N SER A 29 35.19 10.29 -20.52
CA SER A 29 34.32 11.15 -21.33
C SER A 29 33.87 12.39 -20.54
N HIS A 30 33.44 12.22 -19.29
CA HIS A 30 33.08 13.33 -18.41
C HIS A 30 34.27 14.28 -18.16
N TYR A 31 35.48 13.73 -17.96
CA TYR A 31 36.68 14.55 -17.77
C TYR A 31 37.05 15.34 -19.05
N GLU A 32 36.95 14.72 -20.22
CA GLU A 32 37.21 15.36 -21.51
C GLU A 32 36.17 16.45 -21.83
N GLN A 33 34.89 16.19 -21.59
CA GLN A 33 33.83 17.22 -21.71
C GLN A 33 34.08 18.41 -20.78
N LYS A 34 34.52 18.16 -19.54
CA LYS A 34 34.86 19.23 -18.60
C LYS A 34 36.09 20.02 -19.06
N LYS A 35 37.11 19.33 -19.57
CA LYS A 35 38.34 19.96 -20.08
C LYS A 35 38.06 20.82 -21.32
N THR A 36 37.27 20.33 -22.26
CA THR A 36 36.86 21.08 -23.46
C THR A 36 35.99 22.28 -23.10
N LYS A 37 35.05 22.16 -22.16
CA LYS A 37 34.23 23.27 -21.67
C LYS A 37 35.05 24.36 -20.96
N ILE A 38 36.06 23.97 -20.18
CA ILE A 38 36.98 24.93 -19.56
C ILE A 38 37.85 25.62 -20.61
N SER A 39 38.33 24.88 -21.61
CA SER A 39 39.13 25.42 -22.72
C SER A 39 38.31 26.41 -23.56
N SER A 40 37.06 26.08 -23.89
CA SER A 40 36.16 26.97 -24.64
C SER A 40 35.79 28.23 -23.85
N MET A 41 35.53 28.12 -22.54
CA MET A 41 35.33 29.29 -21.67
C MET A 41 36.57 30.18 -21.61
N ARG A 42 37.78 29.59 -21.55
CA ARG A 42 39.04 30.36 -21.56
C ARG A 42 39.32 31.02 -22.90
N LYS A 43 38.96 30.38 -24.02
CA LYS A 43 39.02 30.98 -25.36
C LYS A 43 38.02 32.12 -25.50
N LYS A 44 36.76 31.92 -25.08
CA LYS A 44 35.71 32.93 -25.10
C LYS A 44 36.09 34.17 -24.27
N LYS A 45 36.65 33.95 -23.08
CA LYS A 45 37.16 35.03 -22.21
C LYS A 45 38.43 35.72 -22.73
N ARG A 46 39.13 35.13 -23.71
CA ARG A 46 40.28 35.75 -24.40
C ARG A 46 39.86 36.48 -25.67
N SER A 47 38.80 36.03 -26.35
CA SER A 47 38.23 36.70 -27.53
C SER A 47 37.34 37.89 -27.17
N GLU A 48 36.69 37.83 -26.00
CA GLU A 48 36.02 38.97 -25.38
C GLU A 48 37.10 39.81 -24.67
N GLY A 49 37.71 40.75 -25.40
CA GLY A 49 38.44 41.87 -24.79
C GLY A 49 37.53 42.67 -23.84
N PRO A 50 38.03 43.68 -23.11
CA PRO A 50 37.20 44.42 -22.15
C PRO A 50 36.13 45.23 -22.90
N VAL A 51 34.94 44.64 -23.04
CA VAL A 51 33.76 45.31 -23.59
C VAL A 51 33.12 46.10 -22.46
N ALA A 52 32.93 47.40 -22.72
CA ALA A 52 32.17 48.32 -21.89
C ALA A 52 30.77 47.74 -21.62
N GLU A 53 30.41 47.69 -20.35
CA GLU A 53 29.19 47.08 -19.85
C GLU A 53 28.00 48.02 -20.11
N SER A 54 27.16 47.67 -21.08
CA SER A 54 25.79 48.18 -21.19
C SER A 54 24.88 47.34 -20.27
N LEU A 55 24.16 48.03 -19.38
CA LEU A 55 23.16 47.54 -18.43
C LEU A 55 22.12 46.58 -19.06
N PRO A 56 21.58 45.64 -18.26
CA PRO A 56 20.22 45.87 -17.78
C PRO A 56 20.00 45.57 -16.28
N SER A 57 18.99 46.26 -15.78
CA SER A 57 18.37 46.28 -14.45
C SER A 57 17.89 44.92 -13.92
N ASN A 58 18.14 44.67 -12.62
CA ASN A 58 17.12 44.42 -11.60
C ASN A 58 17.80 44.33 -10.21
N ASP A 59 17.10 44.83 -9.20
CA ASP A 59 17.54 45.12 -7.84
C ASP A 59 18.32 44.01 -7.12
N GLU A 60 19.60 44.26 -6.83
CA GLU A 60 20.41 43.68 -5.76
C GLU A 60 21.36 44.79 -5.24
N PRO A 61 21.56 44.97 -3.91
CA PRO A 61 22.52 45.93 -3.40
C PRO A 61 23.93 45.44 -3.73
N THR A 62 24.47 45.94 -4.83
CA THR A 62 25.82 45.65 -5.27
C THR A 62 26.78 46.20 -4.22
N ASP A 63 27.66 45.34 -3.68
CA ASP A 63 28.77 45.72 -2.81
C ASP A 63 29.71 46.66 -3.58
N VAL A 64 29.42 47.97 -3.50
CA VAL A 64 30.24 49.01 -4.13
C VAL A 64 31.57 49.04 -3.39
N SER A 65 32.54 48.30 -3.91
CA SER A 65 33.90 48.31 -3.38
C SER A 65 34.48 49.72 -3.45
N PHE A 66 34.59 50.39 -2.30
CA PHE A 66 35.26 51.69 -2.14
C PHE A 66 36.71 51.70 -2.66
N PHE A 67 37.31 50.53 -2.89
CA PHE A 67 38.63 50.39 -3.48
C PHE A 67 38.55 50.07 -4.97
N LYS A 68 39.26 50.86 -5.79
CA LYS A 68 39.37 50.71 -7.26
C LYS A 68 40.04 49.40 -7.71
N SER A 69 40.78 48.69 -6.84
CA SER A 69 41.37 47.39 -7.16
C SER A 69 41.55 46.49 -5.94
N ARG A 70 41.54 45.17 -6.17
CA ARG A 70 41.84 44.16 -5.14
C ARG A 70 43.20 44.39 -4.48
N MET A 71 44.17 44.89 -5.23
CA MET A 71 45.51 45.15 -4.71
C MET A 71 45.59 46.43 -3.85
N ALA A 72 44.84 47.47 -4.21
CA ALA A 72 44.68 48.64 -3.36
C ALA A 72 44.03 48.28 -2.01
N LYS A 73 42.96 47.46 -2.04
CA LYS A 73 42.31 46.94 -0.83
C LYS A 73 43.28 46.15 0.05
N LYS A 74 44.07 45.25 -0.52
CA LYS A 74 45.07 44.47 0.22
C LYS A 74 46.13 45.36 0.87
N ARG A 75 46.71 46.31 0.11
CA ARG A 75 47.72 47.24 0.64
C ARG A 75 47.19 48.10 1.78
N ALA A 76 45.96 48.59 1.67
CA ALA A 76 45.31 49.36 2.73
C ALA A 76 45.06 48.50 3.98
N LEU A 77 44.59 47.26 3.82
CA LEU A 77 44.40 46.32 4.92
C LEU A 77 45.73 45.95 5.61
N ASP A 78 46.79 45.74 4.84
CA ASP A 78 48.10 45.38 5.40
C ASP A 78 48.70 46.55 6.20
N LYS A 79 48.56 47.80 5.71
CA LYS A 79 48.92 49.01 6.47
C LYS A 79 48.10 49.14 7.77
N ALA A 80 46.78 48.95 7.68
CA ALA A 80 45.90 49.02 8.85
C ALA A 80 46.21 47.94 9.89
N LYS A 81 46.59 46.73 9.45
CA LYS A 81 47.00 45.64 10.34
C LYS A 81 48.33 45.92 11.04
N GLN A 82 49.26 46.60 10.37
CA GLN A 82 50.55 47.00 10.95
C GLN A 82 50.38 48.10 12.00
N SER A 83 49.40 49.00 11.84
CA SER A 83 49.09 50.05 12.82
C SER A 83 48.27 49.58 14.02
N LEU A 84 47.71 48.36 13.96
CA LEU A 84 46.90 47.81 15.06
C LEU A 84 47.78 46.99 16.03
N PRO A 85 47.53 47.10 17.35
CA PRO A 85 48.27 46.34 18.37
C PRO A 85 48.15 44.83 18.16
N ALA A 86 48.99 44.02 18.79
CA ALA A 86 48.87 42.56 18.74
C ALA A 86 47.59 42.06 19.46
N SER A 87 47.11 40.87 19.09
CA SER A 87 46.00 40.21 19.79
C SER A 87 46.43 39.90 21.24
N PRO A 88 45.63 40.20 22.31
CA PRO A 88 44.18 40.48 22.35
C PRO A 88 43.76 41.97 22.28
N ARG A 89 44.67 42.93 22.52
CA ARG A 89 44.36 44.38 22.53
C ARG A 89 43.78 44.88 21.20
N ARG A 90 44.15 44.23 20.09
CA ARG A 90 43.54 44.47 18.76
C ARG A 90 42.02 44.33 18.76
N ALA A 91 41.51 43.30 19.43
CA ALA A 91 40.08 42.97 19.39
C ALA A 91 39.26 44.04 20.13
N GLU A 92 39.79 44.56 21.24
CA GLU A 92 39.17 45.60 22.06
C GLU A 92 39.11 46.97 21.35
N VAL A 93 40.20 47.34 20.66
CA VAL A 93 40.21 48.54 19.81
C VAL A 93 39.20 48.41 18.66
N LEU A 94 39.11 47.22 18.05
CA LEU A 94 38.15 46.97 16.98
C LEU A 94 36.71 46.93 17.49
N SER A 95 36.43 46.41 18.70
CA SER A 95 35.08 46.46 19.27
C SER A 95 34.65 47.90 19.58
N ALA A 96 35.52 48.71 20.19
CA ALA A 96 35.23 50.12 20.45
C ALA A 96 34.96 50.91 19.15
N LEU A 97 35.68 50.60 18.07
CA LEU A 97 35.44 51.18 16.75
C LEU A 97 34.13 50.69 16.10
N LEU A 98 33.71 49.45 16.36
CA LEU A 98 32.42 48.93 15.88
C LEU A 98 31.23 49.49 16.65
N ASP A 99 31.43 49.88 17.91
CA ASP A 99 30.41 50.48 18.77
C ASP A 99 30.20 51.99 18.52
N SER A 100 31.11 52.64 17.78
CA SER A 100 30.96 54.05 17.40
C SER A 100 29.71 54.26 16.51
N PRO A 101 28.90 55.31 16.76
CA PRO A 101 27.64 55.53 16.03
C PRO A 101 27.84 55.69 14.52
N ASN A 102 28.90 56.39 14.10
CA ASN A 102 29.16 56.69 12.70
C ASN A 102 29.60 55.45 11.92
N THR A 103 30.47 54.63 12.49
CA THR A 103 30.89 53.36 11.89
C THR A 103 29.74 52.36 11.86
N ARG A 104 28.93 52.26 12.92
CA ARG A 104 27.76 51.39 12.95
C ARG A 104 26.69 51.78 11.93
N LYS A 105 26.47 53.08 11.69
CA LYS A 105 25.56 53.58 10.65
C LYS A 105 26.09 53.23 9.25
N CYS A 106 27.38 53.45 8.98
CA CYS A 106 28.00 53.06 7.71
C CYS A 106 28.00 51.54 7.48
N LEU A 107 28.22 50.74 8.53
CA LEU A 107 28.29 49.28 8.46
C LEU A 107 26.92 48.59 8.39
N SER A 108 25.88 49.21 8.94
CA SER A 108 24.49 48.74 8.77
C SER A 108 23.99 49.02 7.34
N ASN A 109 24.33 50.18 6.78
CA ASN A 109 24.04 50.49 5.37
C ASN A 109 24.78 49.56 4.40
N SER A 110 25.98 49.08 4.75
CA SER A 110 26.74 48.13 3.94
C SER A 110 26.43 46.66 4.20
N THR A 111 25.36 46.34 4.96
CA THR A 111 24.92 44.98 5.34
C THR A 111 25.92 44.14 6.16
N VAL A 112 27.01 44.74 6.63
CA VAL A 112 28.06 44.05 7.41
C VAL A 112 27.64 43.84 8.86
N LEU A 113 26.86 44.76 9.44
CA LEU A 113 26.30 44.63 10.78
C LEU A 113 24.78 44.49 10.74
N ASN A 114 24.27 43.52 11.51
CA ASN A 114 22.84 43.35 11.70
C ASN A 114 22.26 44.58 12.42
N THR A 115 21.21 45.15 11.83
CA THR A 115 20.36 46.16 12.49
C THR A 115 19.73 45.58 13.76
N PRO A 116 19.33 46.41 14.75
CA PRO A 116 18.69 45.92 15.97
C PRO A 116 17.47 45.03 15.68
N LYS A 117 16.67 45.38 14.67
CA LYS A 117 15.56 44.55 14.18
C LYS A 117 16.02 43.18 13.66
N GLN A 118 17.05 43.14 12.82
CA GLN A 118 17.63 41.87 12.34
C GLN A 118 18.24 41.05 13.49
N GLN A 119 18.77 41.69 14.53
CA GLN A 119 19.26 40.98 15.71
C GLN A 119 18.11 40.32 16.49
N GLU A 120 16.97 40.99 16.63
CA GLU A 120 15.77 40.40 17.22
C GLU A 120 15.21 39.26 16.36
N GLU A 121 15.14 39.42 15.03
CA GLU A 121 14.74 38.36 14.10
C GLU A 121 15.67 37.14 14.19
N VAL A 122 16.99 37.36 14.30
CA VAL A 122 17.97 36.28 14.49
C VAL A 122 17.81 35.61 15.85
N LYS A 123 17.51 36.37 16.92
CA LYS A 123 17.21 35.79 18.24
C LYS A 123 15.95 34.93 18.20
N LEU A 124 14.88 35.42 17.59
CA LEU A 124 13.63 34.69 17.40
C LEU A 124 13.85 33.42 16.57
N ALA A 125 14.54 33.53 15.43
CA ALA A 125 14.84 32.39 14.57
C ALA A 125 15.68 31.33 15.31
N ARG A 126 16.65 31.75 16.14
CA ARG A 126 17.44 30.83 16.98
C ARG A 126 16.58 30.11 18.01
N ALA A 127 15.66 30.81 18.67
CA ALA A 127 14.73 30.20 19.62
C ALA A 127 13.84 29.16 18.93
N VAL A 128 13.22 29.52 17.80
CA VAL A 128 12.38 28.61 17.01
C VAL A 128 13.15 27.39 16.52
N ILE A 129 14.38 27.56 16.04
CA ILE A 129 15.24 26.45 15.61
C ILE A 129 15.62 25.55 16.79
N SER A 130 15.88 26.12 17.97
CA SER A 130 16.18 25.37 19.19
C SER A 130 15.00 24.49 19.60
N ASP A 131 13.79 25.07 19.65
CA ASP A 131 12.58 24.35 20.02
C ASP A 131 12.25 23.26 18.99
N ALA A 132 12.35 23.58 17.70
CA ALA A 132 12.18 22.61 16.63
C ALA A 132 13.19 21.46 16.73
N SER A 133 14.45 21.74 17.06
CA SER A 133 15.48 20.72 17.24
C SER A 133 15.16 19.81 18.44
N ALA A 134 14.68 20.38 19.55
CA ALA A 134 14.30 19.59 20.73
C ALA A 134 13.12 18.64 20.43
N VAL A 135 12.11 19.12 19.71
CA VAL A 135 10.97 18.30 19.27
C VAL A 135 11.43 17.19 18.32
N LEU A 136 12.30 17.49 17.36
CA LEU A 136 12.82 16.49 16.42
C LEU A 136 13.71 15.45 17.10
N GLU A 137 14.52 15.83 18.09
CA GLU A 137 15.37 14.89 18.81
C GLU A 137 14.54 13.97 19.73
N SER A 138 13.54 14.50 20.43
CA SER A 138 12.63 13.70 21.27
C SER A 138 11.79 12.71 20.47
N THR A 139 11.38 13.08 19.25
CA THR A 139 10.61 12.19 18.35
C THR A 139 11.51 11.17 17.66
N LYS A 140 12.75 11.52 17.32
CA LYS A 140 13.76 10.59 16.76
C LYS A 140 14.09 9.44 17.69
N GLN A 141 14.06 9.65 19.02
CA GLN A 141 14.27 8.58 20.00
C GLN A 141 13.14 7.55 20.02
N LYS A 142 11.92 7.94 19.62
CA LYS A 142 10.75 7.05 19.58
C LYS A 142 10.80 6.17 18.31
N ARG A 143 10.82 4.84 18.49
CA ARG A 143 10.87 3.85 17.39
C ARG A 143 9.48 3.39 16.92
N SER A 144 8.52 4.28 16.78
CA SER A 144 7.16 3.96 16.29
C SER A 144 6.90 4.52 14.88
N ASP A 145 5.92 3.94 14.18
CA ASP A 145 5.49 4.45 12.86
C ASP A 145 4.88 5.85 12.94
N GLY A 146 4.19 6.15 14.05
CA GLY A 146 3.73 7.50 14.38
C GLY A 146 4.90 8.48 14.48
N ALA A 147 5.95 8.13 15.24
CA ALA A 147 7.12 8.99 15.39
C ALA A 147 7.86 9.25 14.07
N ARG A 148 7.96 8.22 13.20
CA ARG A 148 8.52 8.38 11.84
C ARG A 148 7.69 9.35 10.99
N THR A 149 6.36 9.27 11.12
CA THR A 149 5.42 10.14 10.41
C THR A 149 5.53 11.57 10.92
N THR A 150 5.51 11.78 12.23
CA THR A 150 5.70 13.10 12.86
C THR A 150 7.01 13.74 12.46
N MET A 151 8.12 12.98 12.45
CA MET A 151 9.42 13.46 11.97
C MET A 151 9.37 13.90 10.51
N ARG A 152 8.63 13.17 9.67
CA ARG A 152 8.46 13.50 8.26
C ARG A 152 7.73 14.82 8.08
N VAL A 153 6.59 14.95 8.75
CA VAL A 153 5.73 16.14 8.70
C VAL A 153 6.47 17.36 9.23
N GLY A 154 7.07 17.24 10.42
CA GLY A 154 7.85 18.32 11.03
C GLY A 154 9.00 18.78 10.13
N LEU A 155 9.73 17.85 9.51
CA LEU A 155 10.78 18.22 8.56
C LEU A 155 10.25 18.87 7.29
N SER A 156 9.09 18.47 6.77
CA SER A 156 8.50 19.11 5.59
C SER A 156 7.99 20.52 5.87
N ILE A 157 7.50 20.79 7.09
CA ILE A 157 7.11 22.13 7.53
C ILE A 157 8.35 23.03 7.68
N LEU A 158 9.42 22.51 8.31
CA LEU A 158 10.61 23.29 8.61
C LEU A 158 11.58 23.45 7.42
N CYS A 159 11.59 22.48 6.50
CA CYS A 159 12.58 22.41 5.41
C CYS A 159 11.92 22.64 4.05
N GLY A 160 11.15 23.72 3.93
CA GLY A 160 10.35 23.95 2.74
C GLY A 160 11.12 24.32 1.47
N SER A 161 10.36 24.59 0.40
CA SER A 161 10.87 24.97 -0.92
C SER A 161 11.76 26.22 -0.92
N THR A 162 11.52 27.15 0.00
CA THR A 162 12.33 28.38 0.20
C THR A 162 13.78 28.07 0.57
N ILE A 163 14.00 27.10 1.47
CA ILE A 163 15.34 26.65 1.89
C ILE A 163 16.05 25.90 0.77
N ALA A 164 15.27 25.22 -0.08
CA ALA A 164 15.78 24.56 -1.27
C ALA A 164 16.22 25.54 -2.35
N GLN A 165 15.47 26.62 -2.59
CA GLN A 165 15.80 27.67 -3.56
C GLN A 165 17.01 28.50 -3.09
N GLY A 166 17.07 28.84 -1.80
CA GLY A 166 18.18 29.61 -1.21
C GLY A 166 19.49 28.83 -0.97
N GLY A 167 19.60 27.56 -1.38
CA GLY A 167 20.83 26.77 -1.20
C GLY A 167 21.20 26.45 0.27
N MET A 168 20.32 26.75 1.23
CA MET A 168 20.60 26.70 2.68
C MET A 168 20.54 25.29 3.29
N ARG A 169 20.28 24.25 2.49
CA ARG A 169 20.14 22.86 2.96
C ARG A 169 21.32 22.36 3.81
N LYS A 170 22.54 22.78 3.49
CA LYS A 170 23.75 22.38 4.24
C LYS A 170 23.83 23.07 5.61
N GLY A 171 23.45 24.34 5.68
CA GLY A 171 23.40 25.10 6.94
C GLY A 171 22.34 24.52 7.87
N LEU A 172 21.13 24.29 7.34
CA LEU A 172 20.04 23.71 8.10
C LEU A 172 20.33 22.29 8.59
N ALA A 173 20.95 21.44 7.75
CA ALA A 173 21.35 20.09 8.14
C ALA A 173 22.25 20.09 9.38
N LYS A 174 23.17 21.08 9.46
CA LYS A 174 24.03 21.26 10.63
C LYS A 174 23.27 21.80 11.83
N ALA A 175 22.41 22.79 11.62
CA ALA A 175 21.63 23.41 12.71
C ALA A 175 20.68 22.41 13.40
N LEU A 176 19.99 21.58 12.61
CA LEU A 176 19.03 20.59 13.13
C LEU A 176 19.67 19.22 13.46
N ASN A 177 20.96 19.02 13.19
CA ASN A 177 21.65 17.73 13.29
C ASN A 177 20.93 16.58 12.52
N ILE A 178 20.50 16.86 11.30
CA ILE A 178 19.73 15.91 10.46
C ILE A 178 20.47 15.64 9.15
N ASN A 179 20.41 14.38 8.69
CA ASN A 179 21.00 13.97 7.43
C ASN A 179 20.41 14.78 6.27
N ARG A 180 21.29 15.42 5.47
CA ARG A 180 20.94 16.24 4.30
C ARG A 180 20.00 15.52 3.32
N ARG A 181 20.10 14.19 3.18
CA ARG A 181 19.21 13.39 2.34
C ARG A 181 17.76 13.42 2.85
N ARG A 182 17.54 13.41 4.16
CA ARG A 182 16.19 13.51 4.75
C ARG A 182 15.55 14.87 4.46
N ILE A 183 16.34 15.95 4.56
CA ILE A 183 15.91 17.31 4.20
C ILE A 183 15.54 17.39 2.72
N ALA A 184 16.32 16.76 1.83
CA ALA A 184 15.97 16.72 0.41
C ALA A 184 14.65 15.97 0.14
N MET A 185 14.39 14.89 0.88
CA MET A 185 13.14 14.14 0.76
C MET A 185 11.93 14.88 1.34
N SER A 186 12.11 15.66 2.41
CA SER A 186 11.02 16.44 3.01
C SER A 186 10.58 17.60 2.12
N VAL A 187 11.51 18.24 1.39
CA VAL A 187 11.18 19.23 0.34
C VAL A 187 10.31 18.61 -0.76
N LEU A 188 10.60 17.37 -1.18
CA LEU A 188 9.79 16.68 -2.19
C LEU A 188 8.40 16.36 -1.68
N GLN A 189 8.29 15.96 -0.41
CA GLN A 189 7.00 15.69 0.23
C GLN A 189 6.17 16.95 0.36
N GLU A 190 6.75 18.06 0.82
CA GLU A 190 6.06 19.35 0.92
C GLU A 190 5.49 19.76 -0.45
N LYS A 191 6.29 19.67 -1.52
CA LYS A 191 5.80 19.92 -2.88
C LYS A 191 4.61 19.03 -3.26
N SER A 192 4.69 17.73 -2.96
CA SER A 192 3.60 16.80 -3.23
C SER A 192 2.33 17.18 -2.47
N VAL A 193 2.46 17.61 -1.21
CA VAL A 193 1.31 17.98 -0.36
C VAL A 193 0.71 19.33 -0.76
N LEU A 194 1.54 20.29 -1.18
CA LEU A 194 1.06 21.59 -1.66
C LEU A 194 0.39 21.50 -3.03
N CYS A 195 0.77 20.53 -3.88
CA CYS A 195 0.19 20.35 -5.21
C CYS A 195 -1.13 19.55 -5.22
N ASP A 196 -1.38 18.70 -4.22
CA ASP A 196 -2.56 17.84 -4.17
C ASP A 196 -3.39 18.14 -2.92
N ARG A 197 -4.63 18.61 -3.11
CA ARG A 197 -5.57 18.93 -2.01
C ARG A 197 -5.94 17.70 -1.17
N ASN A 198 -5.82 16.50 -1.74
CA ASN A 198 -6.13 15.24 -1.05
C ASN A 198 -4.88 14.59 -0.43
N ALA A 199 -3.69 15.14 -0.65
CA ALA A 199 -2.46 14.62 -0.08
C ALA A 199 -2.38 14.96 1.42
N LEU A 200 -2.56 13.94 2.25
CA LEU A 200 -2.42 14.08 3.69
C LEU A 200 -0.93 14.13 4.10
N TRP A 201 -0.55 15.12 4.90
CA TRP A 201 0.79 15.23 5.50
C TRP A 201 1.22 13.95 6.22
N ALA A 202 0.27 13.28 6.90
CA ALA A 202 0.51 12.09 7.71
C ALA A 202 0.42 10.77 6.93
N SER A 203 -0.04 10.76 5.67
CA SER A 203 -0.23 9.50 4.94
C SER A 203 1.10 9.04 4.33
N THR A 204 1.78 8.16 5.08
CA THR A 204 2.95 7.45 4.58
C THR A 204 2.48 6.14 3.95
N LYS A 205 1.79 6.18 2.79
CA LYS A 205 1.62 4.92 2.02
C LYS A 205 3.01 4.39 1.70
N ARG A 206 3.35 3.22 2.24
CA ARG A 206 4.63 2.55 1.94
C ARG A 206 4.67 2.36 0.43
N ARG A 207 5.74 2.79 -0.23
CA ARG A 207 5.89 2.52 -1.67
C ARG A 207 5.73 1.03 -1.89
N THR A 208 4.71 0.66 -2.64
CA THR A 208 4.50 -0.70 -3.10
C THR A 208 5.75 -1.09 -3.92
N ARG A 209 6.23 -2.32 -3.73
CA ARG A 209 7.38 -2.78 -4.52
C ARG A 209 6.99 -2.83 -5.99
N SER A 210 7.94 -2.65 -6.90
CA SER A 210 7.66 -2.62 -8.35
C SER A 210 7.14 -3.95 -8.90
N ASP A 211 7.40 -5.06 -8.21
CA ASP A 211 6.90 -6.40 -8.49
C ASP A 211 5.54 -6.69 -7.85
N ALA A 212 5.02 -5.78 -7.01
CA ALA A 212 3.74 -5.98 -6.37
C ALA A 212 2.59 -5.78 -7.36
N ILE A 213 1.59 -6.66 -7.25
CA ILE A 213 0.38 -6.60 -8.07
C ILE A 213 -0.32 -5.26 -7.81
N PRO A 214 -0.56 -4.45 -8.88
CA PRO A 214 -1.38 -3.25 -8.83
C PRO A 214 -2.73 -3.50 -8.15
N ASP A 215 -3.21 -2.50 -7.41
CA ASP A 215 -4.48 -2.64 -6.68
C ASP A 215 -5.67 -2.79 -7.64
N GLU A 216 -5.61 -2.21 -8.84
CA GLU A 216 -6.59 -2.39 -9.92
C GLU A 216 -6.74 -3.86 -10.32
N HIS A 217 -5.63 -4.58 -10.47
CA HIS A 217 -5.66 -6.00 -10.82
C HIS A 217 -6.19 -6.88 -9.67
N LYS A 218 -5.97 -6.47 -8.42
CA LYS A 218 -6.55 -7.19 -7.26
C LYS A 218 -8.06 -6.99 -7.20
N GLN A 219 -8.52 -5.78 -7.50
CA GLN A 219 -9.94 -5.46 -7.52
C GLN A 219 -10.64 -6.21 -8.65
N LEU A 220 -10.04 -6.22 -9.84
CA LEU A 220 -10.54 -7.01 -10.97
C LEU A 220 -10.59 -8.51 -10.65
N ALA A 221 -9.58 -9.06 -9.94
CA ALA A 221 -9.63 -10.43 -9.45
C ALA A 221 -10.75 -10.66 -8.42
N GLN A 222 -10.97 -9.73 -7.49
CA GLN A 222 -12.07 -9.80 -6.51
C GLN A 222 -13.44 -9.81 -7.20
N ASP A 223 -13.65 -8.93 -8.16
CA ASP A 223 -14.90 -8.82 -8.91
C ASP A 223 -15.16 -10.08 -9.74
N PHE A 224 -14.10 -10.67 -10.30
CA PHE A 224 -14.21 -11.91 -11.07
C PHE A 224 -14.69 -13.10 -10.22
N TRP A 225 -14.24 -13.22 -8.97
CA TRP A 225 -14.73 -14.28 -8.07
C TRP A 225 -16.25 -14.23 -7.84
N GLY A 226 -16.84 -13.03 -7.86
CA GLY A 226 -18.29 -12.83 -7.70
C GLY A 226 -19.09 -12.84 -8.99
N SER A 227 -18.44 -13.10 -10.14
CA SER A 227 -19.08 -12.99 -11.45
C SER A 227 -19.99 -14.20 -11.75
N PRO A 228 -21.07 -13.98 -12.53
CA PRO A 228 -22.02 -15.04 -12.88
C PRO A 228 -21.32 -16.16 -13.66
N GLY A 229 -21.60 -17.41 -13.28
CA GLY A 229 -20.96 -18.62 -13.84
C GLY A 229 -19.71 -19.08 -13.09
N ILE A 230 -19.23 -18.30 -12.12
CA ILE A 230 -18.13 -18.68 -11.21
C ILE A 230 -18.68 -18.95 -9.82
N SER A 231 -19.48 -18.02 -9.30
CA SER A 231 -20.18 -18.19 -8.05
C SER A 231 -21.64 -17.79 -8.17
N ARG A 232 -22.47 -18.45 -7.37
CA ARG A 232 -23.91 -18.22 -7.30
C ARG A 232 -24.30 -17.66 -5.94
N THR A 233 -25.17 -16.66 -5.93
CA THR A 233 -25.76 -16.09 -4.70
C THR A 233 -26.75 -17.07 -4.10
N THR A 234 -26.69 -17.27 -2.78
CA THR A 234 -27.70 -18.06 -2.06
C THR A 234 -28.87 -17.15 -1.65
N GLY A 235 -30.11 -17.51 -2.02
CA GLY A 235 -31.30 -16.67 -1.79
C GLY A 235 -31.86 -16.67 -0.35
N ASN A 236 -31.17 -17.26 0.61
CA ASN A 236 -31.67 -17.38 1.99
C ASN A 236 -31.14 -16.25 2.87
N LYS A 237 -32.02 -15.65 3.67
CA LYS A 237 -31.64 -14.62 4.66
C LYS A 237 -30.65 -15.11 5.73
N LYS A 238 -30.60 -16.43 5.96
CA LYS A 238 -29.61 -17.07 6.86
C LYS A 238 -28.21 -17.14 6.24
N ASP A 239 -28.10 -16.97 4.93
CA ASP A 239 -26.86 -17.06 4.16
C ASP A 239 -26.24 -15.68 3.93
N VAL A 240 -26.14 -14.88 4.98
CA VAL A 240 -25.42 -13.60 4.98
C VAL A 240 -24.14 -13.75 5.79
N LYS A 241 -23.00 -13.42 5.19
CA LYS A 241 -21.70 -13.45 5.84
C LYS A 241 -21.31 -12.06 6.31
N ARG A 242 -20.69 -11.98 7.49
CA ARG A 242 -20.20 -10.72 8.08
C ARG A 242 -18.68 -10.71 8.14
N GLU A 243 -18.09 -9.57 7.81
CA GLU A 243 -16.67 -9.28 8.01
C GLU A 243 -16.51 -8.04 8.89
N ARG A 244 -15.55 -8.07 9.82
CA ARG A 244 -15.26 -6.95 10.70
C ARG A 244 -14.26 -6.02 10.04
N VAL A 245 -14.69 -4.83 9.67
CA VAL A 245 -13.82 -3.80 9.04
C VAL A 245 -13.18 -2.89 10.10
N GLY A 246 -13.80 -2.76 11.28
CA GLY A 246 -13.30 -1.92 12.36
C GLY A 246 -13.83 -2.30 13.74
N PRO A 247 -13.52 -1.51 14.78
CA PRO A 247 -14.13 -1.68 16.10
C PRO A 247 -15.65 -1.56 16.02
N LYS A 248 -16.37 -2.65 16.31
CA LYS A 248 -17.85 -2.73 16.25
C LYS A 248 -18.49 -2.40 14.89
N GLN A 249 -17.70 -2.30 13.81
CA GLN A 249 -18.20 -2.03 12.46
C GLN A 249 -18.09 -3.29 11.60
N TYR A 250 -19.21 -3.71 11.04
CA TYR A 250 -19.34 -4.94 10.26
C TYR A 250 -19.92 -4.65 8.88
N VAL A 251 -19.39 -5.33 7.87
CA VAL A 251 -19.96 -5.35 6.51
C VAL A 251 -20.64 -6.70 6.32
N PHE A 252 -21.86 -6.65 5.80
CA PHE A 252 -22.68 -7.82 5.53
C PHE A 252 -22.78 -8.01 4.02
N HIS A 253 -22.61 -9.23 3.56
CA HIS A 253 -22.75 -9.58 2.16
C HIS A 253 -23.41 -10.94 2.02
N GLU A 254 -24.22 -11.10 0.98
CA GLU A 254 -24.85 -12.38 0.63
C GLU A 254 -23.76 -13.43 0.35
N LYS A 255 -23.93 -14.62 0.90
CA LYS A 255 -23.04 -15.76 0.69
C LYS A 255 -23.13 -16.15 -0.78
N GLN A 256 -21.97 -16.30 -1.40
CA GLN A 256 -21.84 -16.85 -2.74
C GLN A 256 -21.14 -18.20 -2.67
N VAL A 257 -21.66 -19.20 -3.37
CA VAL A 257 -21.10 -20.54 -3.43
C VAL A 257 -20.42 -20.72 -4.78
N LEU A 258 -19.16 -21.19 -4.77
CA LEU A 258 -18.43 -21.50 -6.00
C LEU A 258 -19.05 -22.68 -6.74
N GLU A 259 -19.23 -22.52 -8.04
CA GLU A 259 -19.70 -23.58 -8.95
C GLU A 259 -18.55 -24.41 -9.51
N LYS A 260 -17.38 -23.78 -9.68
CA LYS A 260 -16.15 -24.36 -10.24
C LYS A 260 -15.07 -24.54 -9.19
N THR A 261 -14.06 -25.36 -9.50
CA THR A 261 -12.88 -25.48 -8.64
C THR A 261 -12.05 -24.20 -8.67
N GLN A 262 -11.30 -23.90 -7.61
CA GLN A 262 -10.48 -22.68 -7.57
C GLN A 262 -9.45 -22.61 -8.71
N THR A 263 -8.96 -23.78 -9.15
CA THR A 263 -8.05 -23.95 -10.28
C THR A 263 -8.73 -23.59 -11.60
N GLU A 264 -9.92 -24.11 -11.87
CA GLU A 264 -10.69 -23.79 -13.09
C GLU A 264 -10.98 -22.28 -13.17
N VAL A 265 -11.38 -21.68 -12.04
CA VAL A 265 -11.65 -20.24 -11.97
C VAL A 265 -10.41 -19.42 -12.31
N TYR A 266 -9.23 -19.85 -11.86
CA TYR A 266 -7.98 -19.16 -12.20
C TYR A 266 -7.58 -19.32 -13.67
N GLU A 267 -7.83 -20.48 -14.27
CA GLU A 267 -7.59 -20.70 -15.70
C GLU A 267 -8.50 -19.82 -16.55
N GLU A 268 -9.80 -19.75 -16.22
CA GLU A 268 -10.76 -18.86 -16.88
C GLU A 268 -10.41 -17.38 -16.68
N PHE A 269 -9.90 -17.01 -15.51
CA PHE A 269 -9.42 -15.66 -15.26
C PHE A 269 -8.27 -15.29 -16.20
N LYS A 270 -7.31 -16.20 -16.39
CA LYS A 270 -6.17 -15.99 -17.27
C LYS A 270 -6.55 -15.94 -18.73
N GLU A 271 -7.52 -16.75 -19.13
CA GLU A 271 -8.05 -16.73 -20.49
C GLU A 271 -8.76 -15.40 -20.79
N LYS A 272 -9.55 -14.90 -19.83
CA LYS A 272 -10.27 -13.63 -19.99
C LYS A 272 -9.39 -12.39 -19.86
N TYR A 273 -8.35 -12.45 -19.02
CA TYR A 273 -7.45 -11.33 -18.74
C TYR A 273 -5.97 -11.72 -18.88
N PRO A 274 -5.50 -12.01 -20.12
CA PRO A 274 -4.13 -12.46 -20.35
C PRO A 274 -3.07 -11.40 -20.02
N GLU A 275 -3.44 -10.12 -20.00
CA GLU A 275 -2.56 -9.01 -19.63
C GLU A 275 -2.22 -8.97 -18.14
N VAL A 276 -3.11 -9.53 -17.29
CA VAL A 276 -2.97 -9.46 -15.84
C VAL A 276 -1.99 -10.54 -15.36
N ARG A 277 -0.78 -10.10 -15.02
CA ARG A 277 0.27 -10.97 -14.48
C ARG A 277 0.06 -11.25 -12.99
N ILE A 278 -0.87 -12.14 -12.68
CA ILE A 278 -1.12 -12.65 -11.33
C ILE A 278 -0.84 -14.16 -11.26
N GLY A 279 -0.16 -14.59 -10.20
CA GLY A 279 0.02 -16.01 -9.91
C GLY A 279 -1.17 -16.59 -9.15
N GLN A 280 -1.42 -17.90 -9.29
CA GLN A 280 -2.58 -18.58 -8.69
C GLN A 280 -2.75 -18.30 -7.19
N ARG A 281 -1.70 -18.49 -6.39
CA ARG A 281 -1.75 -18.21 -4.94
C ARG A 281 -2.09 -16.76 -4.60
N ALA A 282 -1.71 -15.81 -5.46
CA ALA A 282 -2.02 -14.40 -5.25
C ALA A 282 -3.48 -14.10 -5.65
N PHE A 283 -3.97 -14.74 -6.69
CA PHE A 283 -5.37 -14.69 -7.12
C PHE A 283 -6.31 -15.29 -6.06
N GLU A 284 -5.97 -16.45 -5.49
CA GLU A 284 -6.71 -17.08 -4.38
C GLU A 284 -6.74 -16.20 -3.13
N LYS A 285 -5.67 -15.44 -2.85
CA LYS A 285 -5.67 -14.45 -1.75
C LYS A 285 -6.59 -13.26 -2.02
N CYS A 286 -6.94 -13.00 -3.28
CA CYS A 286 -7.93 -11.99 -3.64
C CYS A 286 -9.36 -12.52 -3.54
N LYS A 287 -9.59 -13.76 -3.09
CA LYS A 287 -10.94 -14.31 -2.89
C LYS A 287 -11.70 -13.49 -1.84
N PRO A 288 -12.87 -12.91 -2.18
CA PRO A 288 -13.68 -12.16 -1.24
C PRO A 288 -14.19 -13.04 -0.09
N PHE A 289 -14.38 -12.45 1.09
CA PHE A 289 -14.79 -13.20 2.28
C PHE A 289 -16.13 -13.92 2.08
N TYR A 290 -17.06 -13.36 1.30
CA TYR A 290 -18.41 -13.89 1.09
C TYR A 290 -18.49 -15.04 0.08
N VAL A 291 -17.41 -15.31 -0.68
CA VAL A 291 -17.33 -16.43 -1.61
C VAL A 291 -16.82 -17.66 -0.87
N ILE A 292 -17.61 -18.74 -0.86
CA ILE A 292 -17.35 -19.96 -0.08
C ILE A 292 -17.25 -21.15 -1.03
N GLU A 293 -16.42 -22.12 -0.66
CA GLU A 293 -16.35 -23.40 -1.35
C GLU A 293 -17.65 -24.19 -1.18
N PRO A 294 -18.05 -24.96 -2.20
CA PRO A 294 -19.26 -25.76 -2.14
C PRO A 294 -19.11 -26.87 -1.10
N ARG A 295 -19.94 -26.82 -0.05
CA ARG A 295 -20.12 -27.97 0.85
C ARG A 295 -21.08 -28.97 0.20
N PRO A 296 -21.03 -30.27 0.57
CA PRO A 296 -22.01 -31.26 0.09
C PRO A 296 -23.46 -30.79 0.28
N GLN A 297 -23.77 -30.26 1.46
CA GLN A 297 -25.09 -29.70 1.81
C GLN A 297 -25.51 -28.51 0.92
N ASP A 298 -24.55 -27.71 0.44
CA ASP A 298 -24.83 -26.58 -0.45
C ASP A 298 -25.16 -27.07 -1.88
N ARG A 299 -24.75 -28.29 -2.26
CA ARG A 299 -25.07 -28.93 -3.56
C ARG A 299 -26.47 -29.55 -3.56
N GLU A 300 -26.98 -29.94 -2.39
CA GLU A 300 -28.24 -30.70 -2.24
C GLU A 300 -29.47 -29.84 -1.91
N SER A 301 -29.32 -28.51 -1.85
CA SER A 301 -30.42 -27.61 -1.51
C SER A 301 -31.22 -27.20 -2.75
N CYS A 302 -32.17 -28.04 -3.19
CA CYS A 302 -33.26 -27.51 -4.02
C CYS A 302 -34.16 -26.61 -3.16
N CYS A 303 -34.45 -25.41 -3.65
CA CYS A 303 -35.44 -24.51 -3.06
C CYS A 303 -36.81 -24.57 -3.79
N CYS A 304 -37.00 -25.55 -4.66
CA CYS A 304 -38.27 -25.77 -5.36
C CYS A 304 -39.40 -26.09 -4.37
N SER A 305 -40.63 -25.64 -4.66
CA SER A 305 -41.79 -25.84 -3.78
C SER A 305 -41.99 -27.32 -3.46
N ALA A 306 -41.88 -28.18 -4.47
CA ALA A 306 -41.99 -29.63 -4.32
C ALA A 306 -41.02 -30.21 -3.25
N HIS A 307 -39.74 -29.83 -3.27
CA HIS A 307 -38.79 -30.32 -2.26
C HIS A 307 -39.06 -29.76 -0.87
N VAL A 308 -39.53 -28.51 -0.76
CA VAL A 308 -39.89 -27.91 0.53
C VAL A 308 -41.14 -28.56 1.11
N GLU A 309 -42.18 -28.75 0.29
CA GLU A 309 -43.43 -29.41 0.65
C GLU A 309 -43.19 -30.85 1.09
N ILE A 310 -42.43 -31.63 0.31
CA ILE A 310 -42.07 -33.01 0.68
C ILE A 310 -41.29 -33.05 2.01
N ARG A 311 -40.35 -32.10 2.23
CA ARG A 311 -39.64 -32.00 3.52
C ARG A 311 -40.56 -31.68 4.68
N MET A 312 -41.56 -30.82 4.48
CA MET A 312 -42.56 -30.49 5.50
C MET A 312 -43.44 -31.70 5.81
N LEU A 313 -43.98 -32.35 4.78
CA LEU A 313 -44.80 -33.56 4.92
C LEU A 313 -44.02 -34.68 5.63
N PHE A 314 -42.78 -34.95 5.20
CA PHE A 314 -41.91 -35.94 5.83
C PHE A 314 -41.74 -35.67 7.34
N ARG A 315 -41.43 -34.42 7.72
CA ARG A 315 -41.29 -34.06 9.14
C ARG A 315 -42.58 -34.27 9.92
N SER A 316 -43.72 -33.88 9.36
CA SER A 316 -45.03 -34.06 10.00
C SER A 316 -45.36 -35.55 10.18
N CYS A 317 -45.17 -36.37 9.15
CA CYS A 317 -45.39 -37.81 9.23
C CYS A 317 -44.45 -38.48 10.25
N MET A 318 -43.16 -38.17 10.23
CA MET A 318 -42.19 -38.76 11.18
C MET A 318 -42.40 -38.28 12.62
N SER A 319 -42.90 -37.05 12.82
CA SER A 319 -43.33 -36.57 14.14
C SER A 319 -44.52 -37.37 14.64
N TYR A 320 -45.55 -37.54 13.81
CA TYR A 320 -46.72 -38.35 14.14
C TYR A 320 -46.32 -39.78 14.50
N ARG A 321 -45.45 -40.40 13.69
CA ARG A 321 -44.91 -41.74 13.94
C ARG A 321 -44.22 -41.84 15.29
N ARG A 322 -43.38 -40.87 15.62
CA ARG A 322 -42.66 -40.77 16.90
C ARG A 322 -43.61 -40.62 18.09
N ASP A 323 -44.68 -39.85 17.93
CA ASP A 323 -45.67 -39.64 18.99
C ASP A 323 -46.52 -40.89 19.24
N VAL A 324 -46.91 -41.61 18.20
CA VAL A 324 -47.67 -42.87 18.32
C VAL A 324 -46.82 -43.99 18.92
N LEU A 325 -45.53 -44.07 18.57
CA LEU A 325 -44.60 -45.05 19.12
C LEU A 325 -44.17 -44.74 20.57
N LYS A 326 -44.47 -43.53 21.06
CA LYS A 326 -44.15 -43.12 22.43
C LYS A 326 -45.01 -43.88 23.43
N GLY A 327 -44.43 -44.91 24.05
CA GLY A 327 -45.10 -45.77 25.04
C GLY A 327 -45.43 -47.17 24.52
N LYS A 328 -45.19 -47.46 23.23
CA LYS A 328 -45.28 -48.80 22.66
C LYS A 328 -44.03 -49.65 22.98
N PRO A 329 -44.15 -50.99 23.05
CA PRO A 329 -43.05 -51.91 23.31
C PRO A 329 -41.97 -51.84 22.22
N GLU A 330 -40.75 -52.21 22.56
CA GLU A 330 -39.56 -52.07 21.70
C GLU A 330 -39.69 -52.84 20.36
N VAL A 331 -40.35 -54.00 20.39
CA VAL A 331 -40.65 -54.84 19.21
C VAL A 331 -41.49 -54.10 18.16
N GLU A 332 -42.43 -53.25 18.58
CA GLU A 332 -43.23 -52.46 17.65
C GLU A 332 -42.43 -51.29 17.06
N ARG A 333 -41.43 -50.75 17.78
CA ARG A 333 -40.56 -49.69 17.27
C ARG A 333 -39.57 -50.19 16.23
N GLU A 334 -39.08 -51.42 16.38
CA GLU A 334 -38.25 -52.07 15.36
C GLU A 334 -39.05 -52.44 14.11
N THR A 335 -40.34 -52.77 14.28
CA THR A 335 -41.21 -53.11 13.15
C THR A 335 -41.57 -51.86 12.31
N TYR A 336 -41.70 -50.70 12.95
CA TYR A 336 -42.07 -49.43 12.32
C TYR A 336 -40.99 -48.36 12.55
N PRO A 337 -39.91 -48.36 11.74
CA PRO A 337 -38.81 -47.41 11.91
C PRO A 337 -39.25 -45.96 11.70
N VAL A 338 -38.64 -45.06 12.48
CA VAL A 338 -38.76 -43.61 12.32
C VAL A 338 -37.51 -43.12 11.61
N TYR A 339 -37.67 -42.66 10.38
CA TYR A 339 -36.59 -42.17 9.55
C TYR A 339 -36.17 -40.76 9.95
N GLU A 340 -34.87 -40.49 9.99
CA GLU A 340 -34.32 -39.15 10.25
C GLU A 340 -34.19 -38.33 8.96
N HIS A 341 -33.95 -39.02 7.85
CA HIS A 341 -33.70 -38.42 6.55
C HIS A 341 -34.63 -38.99 5.47
N LEU A 342 -35.08 -38.12 4.57
CA LEU A 342 -35.91 -38.53 3.42
C LEU A 342 -35.21 -39.61 2.57
N SER A 343 -33.88 -39.56 2.51
CA SER A 343 -33.05 -40.53 1.80
C SER A 343 -33.24 -41.96 2.31
N GLU A 344 -33.46 -42.16 3.61
CA GLU A 344 -33.66 -43.49 4.20
C GLU A 344 -34.99 -44.09 3.75
N LEU A 345 -36.06 -43.28 3.72
CA LEU A 345 -37.36 -43.66 3.20
C LEU A 345 -37.29 -44.02 1.70
N VAL A 346 -36.47 -43.29 0.97
CA VAL A 346 -36.22 -43.54 -0.45
C VAL A 346 -35.46 -44.85 -0.64
N GLU A 347 -34.49 -45.16 0.22
CA GLU A 347 -33.73 -46.41 0.17
C GLU A 347 -34.59 -47.63 0.55
N GLU A 348 -35.55 -47.49 1.47
CA GLU A 348 -36.50 -48.56 1.82
C GLU A 348 -37.46 -48.90 0.65
N THR A 349 -37.86 -47.89 -0.12
CA THR A 349 -38.86 -48.04 -1.20
C THR A 349 -38.24 -48.29 -2.58
N MET A 350 -36.93 -48.48 -2.66
CA MET A 350 -36.20 -48.71 -3.92
C MET A 350 -35.29 -49.92 -3.83
N CYS A 351 -35.05 -50.58 -4.96
CA CYS A 351 -34.09 -51.69 -5.00
C CYS A 351 -32.69 -51.25 -4.57
N ASN A 352 -31.96 -52.16 -3.91
CA ASN A 352 -30.58 -51.95 -3.50
C ASN A 352 -29.67 -51.56 -4.68
N LYS A 353 -28.70 -50.68 -4.39
CA LYS A 353 -27.71 -50.22 -5.34
C LYS A 353 -26.70 -51.36 -5.58
N VAL A 354 -26.90 -52.17 -6.61
CA VAL A 354 -25.95 -53.23 -6.99
C VAL A 354 -24.72 -52.58 -7.61
N ASP A 355 -23.66 -52.41 -6.82
CA ASP A 355 -22.33 -51.89 -7.16
C ASP A 355 -22.28 -50.47 -7.79
N ALA A 356 -23.35 -49.69 -7.67
CA ALA A 356 -23.45 -48.33 -8.22
C ALA A 356 -23.63 -47.27 -7.11
N SER A 357 -23.15 -46.06 -7.35
CA SER A 357 -23.39 -44.92 -6.43
C SER A 357 -24.85 -44.44 -6.43
N TYR A 358 -25.64 -44.82 -7.43
CA TYR A 358 -27.02 -44.36 -7.65
C TYR A 358 -27.96 -45.54 -7.94
N HIS A 359 -29.24 -45.39 -7.61
CA HIS A 359 -30.27 -46.37 -7.97
C HIS A 359 -30.50 -46.41 -9.49
N ARG A 360 -30.99 -47.55 -10.00
CA ARG A 360 -31.34 -47.69 -11.41
C ARG A 360 -32.43 -46.68 -11.80
N LEU A 361 -32.30 -46.10 -12.99
CA LEU A 361 -33.25 -45.10 -13.49
C LEU A 361 -34.70 -45.61 -13.53
N SER A 362 -34.89 -46.92 -13.81
CA SER A 362 -36.21 -47.56 -13.77
C SER A 362 -36.86 -47.56 -12.38
N CYS A 363 -36.06 -47.64 -11.30
CA CYS A 363 -36.56 -47.53 -9.93
C CYS A 363 -36.95 -46.08 -9.61
N ILE A 364 -36.11 -45.12 -9.98
CA ILE A 364 -36.35 -43.68 -9.78
C ILE A 364 -37.63 -43.23 -10.50
N ASN A 365 -37.83 -43.70 -11.73
CA ASN A 365 -39.03 -43.42 -12.52
C ASN A 365 -40.24 -44.27 -12.12
N ARG A 366 -40.15 -45.08 -11.06
CA ARG A 366 -41.22 -45.97 -10.55
C ARG A 366 -41.78 -46.93 -11.61
N GLN A 367 -40.93 -47.39 -12.52
CA GLN A 367 -41.24 -48.40 -13.54
C GLN A 367 -40.78 -49.81 -13.14
N CYS A 368 -40.00 -49.92 -12.06
CA CYS A 368 -39.57 -51.20 -11.50
C CYS A 368 -40.76 -51.92 -10.84
N LYS A 369 -40.87 -53.23 -11.03
CA LYS A 369 -41.89 -54.08 -10.40
C LYS A 369 -41.46 -54.67 -9.05
N GLU A 370 -40.17 -54.59 -8.74
CA GLU A 370 -39.55 -55.23 -7.56
C GLU A 370 -39.34 -54.27 -6.38
N CYS A 371 -39.59 -52.97 -6.57
CA CYS A 371 -39.57 -52.00 -5.48
C CYS A 371 -40.75 -51.04 -5.60
N GLY A 372 -41.28 -50.62 -4.47
CA GLY A 372 -42.39 -49.68 -4.46
C GLY A 372 -42.61 -49.04 -3.12
N VAL A 373 -43.63 -48.21 -3.05
CA VAL A 373 -44.12 -47.66 -1.78
C VAL A 373 -44.82 -48.72 -0.93
N GLU A 374 -45.19 -49.86 -1.52
CA GLU A 374 -45.84 -50.96 -0.81
C GLU A 374 -44.90 -51.70 0.15
N ASP A 375 -43.58 -51.59 -0.07
CA ASP A 375 -42.56 -52.15 0.83
C ASP A 375 -42.50 -51.37 2.16
N LEU A 376 -43.05 -50.15 2.18
CA LEU A 376 -43.10 -49.33 3.38
C LEU A 376 -44.19 -49.86 4.33
N LYS A 377 -43.76 -50.42 5.47
CA LYS A 377 -44.67 -50.84 6.54
C LYS A 377 -45.35 -49.64 7.16
N LEU A 378 -46.66 -49.53 6.97
CA LEU A 378 -47.51 -48.51 7.60
C LEU A 378 -48.17 -49.07 8.85
N MET A 379 -48.30 -48.23 9.90
CA MET A 379 -49.01 -48.60 11.11
C MET A 379 -50.53 -48.58 10.87
N PRO A 380 -51.34 -49.35 11.62
CA PRO A 380 -52.80 -49.30 11.52
C PRO A 380 -53.36 -47.88 11.70
N GLU A 381 -52.77 -47.09 12.60
CA GLU A 381 -53.15 -45.70 12.86
C GLU A 381 -52.85 -44.76 11.68
N GLU A 382 -51.91 -45.13 10.78
CA GLU A 382 -51.59 -44.39 9.56
C GLU A 382 -52.52 -44.74 8.40
N GLN A 383 -53.09 -45.96 8.42
CA GLN A 383 -54.06 -46.44 7.43
C GLN A 383 -55.51 -46.03 7.76
N ASP A 384 -55.76 -45.65 9.01
CA ASP A 384 -57.07 -45.22 9.47
C ASP A 384 -57.44 -43.83 8.93
N THR A 385 -58.14 -43.82 7.79
CA THR A 385 -58.68 -42.61 7.17
C THR A 385 -59.94 -42.06 7.84
N SER A 386 -60.46 -42.74 8.87
CA SER A 386 -61.72 -42.36 9.54
C SER A 386 -61.54 -41.31 10.64
N ARG A 387 -60.32 -41.06 11.11
CA ARG A 387 -60.05 -40.03 12.12
C ARG A 387 -60.09 -38.62 11.51
N PRO A 388 -60.80 -37.66 12.13
CA PRO A 388 -60.82 -36.29 11.66
C PRO A 388 -59.40 -35.70 11.72
N ARG A 389 -59.01 -35.03 10.63
CA ARG A 389 -57.72 -34.35 10.48
C ARG A 389 -57.45 -33.48 11.73
N LEU A 390 -56.30 -33.71 12.37
CA LEU A 390 -55.77 -32.86 13.43
C LEU A 390 -55.83 -31.40 12.97
N LYS A 391 -56.41 -30.54 13.82
CA LYS A 391 -56.52 -29.09 13.62
C LYS A 391 -55.15 -28.42 13.60
#